data_AF-A0A1J4YVY0-F1
#
_entry.id   AF-A0A1J4YVY0-F1
#
_cell.length_a   1.000
_cell.length_b   1.000
_cell.length_c   1.000
_cell.angle_alpha   90.00
_cell.angle_beta   90.00
_cell.angle_gamma   90.00
#
_symmetry.space_group_name_H-M   'P 1'
#
loop_
_entity.id
_entity.type
_entity.pdbx_description
1 polymer ?
#
loop_
_entity_poly.entity_id
_entity_poly.type
_entity_poly.pdbx_seq_one_letter_code
_entity_poly.pdbx_strand_id
1 'polypeptide(L)'
;MSLHAISLKNCGLAMLLVLICYLPGYVPACFAGPAEAYRQALALAAQGQDRAAAASLTVLVEAMPEQQVWGERMQAAHVLIAMRAERQSLLPARSEPNPHLLLASAYAADHTLLPEAGTWPAAALATLMPGAGHAWQGRWRDAGTAALMVWPMLILTLWAARRRMGPVTVFFCTDYALGLVGHRIFIYLAGRAGQC
;
A
#
# COMPACT_ATOMS: atom_id res chain seq x y z
N MET A 1 -45.15 1.86 41.59
CA MET A 1 -43.83 2.32 42.08
C MET A 1 -42.72 1.60 41.33
N SER A 2 -41.82 2.38 40.73
CA SER A 2 -40.40 2.05 40.52
C SER A 2 -39.94 0.96 39.53
N LEU A 3 -40.41 0.97 38.27
CA LEU A 3 -39.70 0.27 37.17
C LEU A 3 -38.88 1.21 36.26
N HIS A 4 -39.13 2.53 36.28
CA HIS A 4 -38.37 3.49 35.47
C HIS A 4 -36.99 3.88 36.06
N ALA A 5 -36.71 3.57 37.32
CA ALA A 5 -35.48 4.00 37.99
C ALA A 5 -34.25 3.11 37.69
N ILE A 6 -34.44 1.90 37.13
CA ILE A 6 -33.35 0.94 36.88
C ILE A 6 -32.67 1.20 35.52
N SER A 7 -33.38 1.79 34.55
CA SER A 7 -32.86 2.00 33.18
C SER A 7 -31.78 3.10 33.09
N LEU A 8 -31.88 4.16 33.90
CA LEU A 8 -30.92 5.27 33.89
C LEU A 8 -29.53 4.90 34.44
N LYS A 9 -29.45 4.00 35.42
CA LYS A 9 -28.16 3.59 36.01
C LYS A 9 -27.32 2.74 35.07
N ASN A 10 -27.97 1.86 34.30
CA ASN A 10 -27.28 0.97 33.35
C ASN A 10 -26.81 1.73 32.10
N CYS A 11 -27.53 2.78 31.68
CA CYS A 11 -27.13 3.61 30.55
C CYS A 11 -25.88 4.45 30.86
N GLY A 12 -25.78 5.01 32.07
CA GLY A 12 -24.60 5.75 32.51
C GLY A 12 -23.34 4.88 32.59
N LEU A 13 -23.48 3.63 33.08
CA LEU A 13 -22.35 2.69 33.19
C LEU A 13 -21.85 2.22 31.81
N ALA A 14 -22.76 2.05 30.84
CA ALA A 14 -22.40 1.74 29.46
C ALA A 14 -21.67 2.91 28.77
N MET A 15 -22.14 4.16 28.93
CA MET A 15 -21.43 5.34 28.41
C MET A 15 -20.06 5.52 29.04
N LEU A 16 -19.93 5.30 30.35
CA LEU A 16 -18.66 5.39 31.05
C LEU A 16 -17.66 4.33 30.54
N LEU A 17 -18.12 3.09 30.32
CA LEU A 17 -17.29 2.02 29.74
C LEU A 17 -16.86 2.34 28.30
N VAL A 18 -17.75 2.89 27.46
CA VAL A 18 -17.38 3.32 26.10
C VAL A 18 -16.35 4.44 26.16
N LEU A 19 -16.52 5.42 27.05
CA LEU A 19 -15.58 6.53 27.22
C LEU A 19 -14.21 6.04 27.72
N ILE A 20 -14.19 5.14 28.71
CA ILE A 20 -12.96 4.54 29.25
C ILE A 20 -12.28 3.66 28.22
N CYS A 21 -13.00 2.95 27.36
CA CYS A 21 -12.41 2.16 26.27
C CYS A 21 -11.87 3.05 25.12
N TYR A 22 -12.41 4.25 24.93
CA TYR A 22 -11.90 5.20 23.93
C TYR A 22 -10.72 6.06 24.43
N LEU A 23 -10.63 6.31 25.74
CA LEU A 23 -9.56 7.07 26.37
C LEU A 23 -8.12 6.53 26.16
N PRO A 24 -7.83 5.21 26.17
CA PRO A 24 -6.47 4.71 25.90
C PRO A 24 -6.02 4.87 24.44
N GLY A 25 -6.93 5.17 23.51
CA GLY A 25 -6.55 5.56 22.14
C GLY A 25 -5.98 6.99 22.06
N TYR A 26 -6.16 7.78 23.12
CA TYR A 26 -5.67 9.16 23.26
C TYR A 26 -4.42 9.25 24.15
N VAL A 27 -3.61 8.18 24.22
CA VAL A 27 -2.26 8.32 24.79
C VAL A 27 -1.54 9.37 23.94
N PRO A 28 -1.13 10.48 24.55
CA PRO A 28 -0.62 11.61 23.81
C PRO A 28 0.68 11.16 23.13
N ALA A 29 0.75 11.38 21.82
CA ALA A 29 1.96 11.23 21.02
C ALA A 29 3.15 12.08 21.53
N CYS A 30 2.99 12.81 22.63
CA CYS A 30 4.02 13.64 23.26
C CYS A 30 5.17 12.84 23.90
N PHE A 31 5.04 11.52 24.08
CA PHE A 31 6.14 10.67 24.56
C PHE A 31 6.72 9.74 23.49
N ALA A 32 6.25 9.84 22.24
CA ALA A 32 6.90 9.14 21.14
C ALA A 32 8.30 9.73 20.98
N GLY A 33 9.32 8.98 21.40
CA GLY A 33 10.70 9.36 21.14
C GLY A 33 10.92 9.62 19.65
N PRO A 34 11.95 10.38 19.27
CA PRO A 34 12.15 10.80 17.88
C PRO A 34 12.21 9.65 16.88
N ALA A 35 12.73 8.50 17.29
CA ALA A 35 12.74 7.28 16.49
C ALA A 35 11.32 6.75 16.19
N GLU A 36 10.40 6.83 17.15
CA GLU A 36 9.02 6.38 16.98
C GLU A 36 8.24 7.33 16.09
N ALA A 37 8.40 8.64 16.30
CA ALA A 37 7.78 9.65 15.46
C ALA A 37 8.27 9.55 13.99
N TYR A 38 9.56 9.27 13.80
CA TYR A 38 10.12 8.96 12.48
C TYR A 38 9.48 7.70 11.85
N ARG A 39 9.36 6.60 12.61
CA ARG A 39 8.71 5.37 12.13
C ARG A 39 7.25 5.60 11.74
N GLN A 40 6.53 6.41 12.51
CA GLN A 40 5.14 6.75 12.22
C GLN A 40 5.03 7.54 10.91
N ALA A 41 5.90 8.53 10.68
CA ALA A 41 5.93 9.27 9.42
C ALA A 41 6.25 8.34 8.22
N LEU A 42 7.18 7.40 8.38
CA LEU A 42 7.47 6.41 7.34
C LEU A 42 6.28 5.47 7.08
N ALA A 43 5.53 5.08 8.13
CA ALA A 43 4.32 4.28 7.97
C ALA A 43 3.24 5.03 7.17
N LEU A 44 3.07 6.35 7.40
CA LEU A 44 2.18 7.19 6.60
C LEU A 44 2.61 7.24 5.12
N ALA A 45 3.91 7.42 4.86
CA ALA A 45 4.43 7.39 3.49
C ALA A 45 4.26 6.02 2.83
N ALA A 46 4.42 4.92 3.57
CA ALA A 46 4.18 3.57 3.05
C ALA A 46 2.72 3.34 2.65
N GLN A 47 1.77 4.01 3.32
CA GLN A 47 0.34 4.00 2.98
C GLN A 47 -0.03 4.94 1.83
N GLY A 48 0.94 5.63 1.21
CA GLY A 48 0.71 6.60 0.13
C GLY A 48 0.27 7.98 0.62
N GLN A 49 0.31 8.25 1.92
CA GLN A 49 -0.07 9.55 2.52
C GLN A 49 1.13 10.51 2.56
N ASP A 50 1.75 10.76 1.41
CA ASP A 50 3.05 11.43 1.34
C ASP A 50 3.04 12.86 1.90
N ARG A 51 1.97 13.61 1.64
CA ARG A 51 1.81 14.98 2.18
C ARG A 51 1.71 14.99 3.70
N ALA A 52 1.00 14.03 4.28
CA ALA A 52 0.85 13.91 5.74
C ALA A 52 2.17 13.47 6.38
N ALA A 53 2.87 12.53 5.76
CA ALA A 53 4.19 12.08 6.20
C ALA A 53 5.22 13.22 6.14
N ALA A 54 5.26 13.99 5.04
CA ALA A 54 6.14 15.14 4.90
C ALA A 54 5.83 16.22 5.96
N ALA A 55 4.56 16.60 6.12
CA ALA A 55 4.16 17.58 7.14
C ALA A 55 4.54 17.13 8.56
N SER A 56 4.36 15.84 8.87
CA SER A 56 4.77 15.27 10.16
C SER A 56 6.27 15.37 10.38
N LEU A 57 7.10 15.10 9.37
CA LEU A 57 8.56 15.19 9.48
C LEU A 57 9.02 16.64 9.64
N THR A 58 8.39 17.61 8.96
CA THR A 58 8.73 19.02 9.10
C THR A 58 8.55 19.51 10.53
N VAL A 59 7.39 19.21 11.13
CA VAL A 59 7.12 19.57 12.53
C VAL A 59 8.13 18.92 13.48
N LEU A 60 8.53 17.66 13.22
CA LEU A 60 9.52 16.96 14.05
C LEU A 60 10.91 17.56 13.92
N VAL A 61 11.33 17.96 12.71
CA VAL A 61 12.62 18.61 12.46
C VAL A 61 12.69 19.97 13.15
N GLU A 62 11.61 20.76 13.09
CA GLU A 62 11.53 22.08 13.75
C GLU A 62 11.54 21.99 15.28
N ALA A 63 10.95 20.93 15.85
CA ALA A 63 10.92 20.71 17.29
C ALA A 63 12.23 20.13 17.85
N MET A 64 13.18 19.73 16.98
CA MET A 64 14.41 19.07 17.39
C MET A 64 15.56 20.04 17.69
N PRO A 65 16.44 19.71 18.65
CA PRO A 65 17.71 20.43 18.81
C PRO A 65 18.61 20.20 17.59
N GLU A 66 19.28 21.25 17.11
CA GLU A 66 20.14 21.21 15.90
C GLU A 66 21.28 20.17 15.98
N GLN A 67 21.72 19.80 17.18
CA GLN A 67 22.87 18.91 17.41
C GLN A 67 22.52 17.40 17.39
N GLN A 68 21.30 17.03 17.01
CA GLN A 68 20.88 15.62 16.98
C GLN A 68 20.97 15.01 15.57
N VAL A 69 21.68 13.87 15.46
CA VAL A 69 21.77 13.02 14.24
C VAL A 69 20.39 12.69 13.64
N TRP A 70 19.35 12.63 14.47
CA TRP A 70 17.99 12.38 13.99
C TRP A 70 17.42 13.51 13.12
N GLY A 71 17.78 14.76 13.38
CA GLY A 71 17.31 15.90 12.59
C GLY A 71 17.74 15.78 11.13
N GLU A 72 19.01 15.46 10.89
CA GLU A 72 19.53 15.24 9.54
C GLU A 72 18.83 14.08 8.82
N ARG A 73 18.55 12.97 9.53
CA ARG A 73 17.85 11.81 8.96
C ARG A 73 16.40 12.11 8.63
N MET A 74 15.69 12.80 9.52
CA MET A 74 14.30 13.22 9.29
C MET A 74 14.22 14.21 8.12
N GLN A 75 15.19 15.11 8.02
CA GLN A 75 15.27 16.06 6.93
C GLN A 75 15.56 15.39 5.59
N ALA A 76 16.46 14.41 5.54
CA ALA A 76 16.70 13.62 4.34
C ALA A 76 15.45 12.82 3.92
N ALA A 77 14.76 12.20 4.88
CA ALA A 77 13.50 11.51 4.61
C ALA A 77 12.40 12.45 4.12
N HIS A 78 12.28 13.64 4.72
CA HIS A 78 11.35 14.67 4.28
C HIS A 78 11.60 15.07 2.82
N VAL A 79 12.85 15.34 2.44
CA VAL A 79 13.20 15.68 1.05
C VAL A 79 12.82 14.54 0.10
N LEU A 80 13.15 13.30 0.43
CA LEU A 80 12.81 12.14 -0.41
C LEU A 80 11.29 11.94 -0.56
N ILE A 81 10.53 12.10 0.51
CA ILE A 81 9.08 11.97 0.49
C ILE A 81 8.44 13.14 -0.28
N ALA A 82 8.95 14.37 -0.11
CA ALA A 82 8.49 15.53 -0.86
C ALA A 82 8.75 15.37 -2.36
N MET A 83 9.95 14.90 -2.75
CA MET A 83 10.27 14.57 -4.13
C MET A 83 9.31 13.53 -4.73
N ARG A 84 8.95 12.49 -3.95
CA ARG A 84 7.95 11.50 -4.36
C ARG A 84 6.56 12.11 -4.50
N ALA A 85 6.13 12.93 -3.54
CA ALA A 85 4.82 13.57 -3.52
C ALA A 85 4.61 14.54 -4.69
N GLU A 86 5.66 15.30 -5.02
CA GLU A 86 5.65 16.34 -6.05
C GLU A 86 6.08 15.81 -7.43
N ARG A 87 6.49 14.55 -7.52
CA ARG A 87 7.08 13.96 -8.73
C ARG A 87 8.22 14.84 -9.27
N GLN A 88 9.11 15.25 -8.38
CA GLN A 88 10.30 16.04 -8.71
C GLN A 88 11.57 15.21 -8.52
N SER A 89 12.52 15.34 -9.45
CA SER A 89 13.84 14.71 -9.39
C SER A 89 14.95 15.69 -8.97
N LEU A 90 14.63 16.98 -8.89
CA LEU A 90 15.58 18.02 -8.51
C LEU A 90 15.62 18.14 -6.99
N LEU A 91 16.80 17.96 -6.40
CA LEU A 91 17.00 18.32 -5.00
C LEU A 91 17.09 19.83 -4.87
N PRO A 92 16.49 20.42 -3.81
CA PRO A 92 16.70 21.83 -3.51
C PRO A 92 18.18 22.08 -3.24
N ALA A 93 18.74 23.12 -3.86
CA ALA A 93 20.12 23.53 -3.64
C ALA A 93 20.31 23.87 -2.15
N ARG A 94 21.33 23.29 -1.52
CA ARG A 94 21.66 23.55 -0.11
C ARG A 94 23.09 23.99 0.06
N SER A 95 23.27 24.85 1.07
CA SER A 95 24.53 25.52 1.38
C SER A 95 25.51 24.62 2.15
N GLU A 96 25.01 23.60 2.86
CA GLU A 96 25.84 22.75 3.73
C GLU A 96 25.82 21.26 3.32
N PRO A 97 26.98 20.57 3.39
CA PRO A 97 27.11 19.16 3.04
C PRO A 97 26.48 18.27 4.12
N ASN A 98 25.34 17.63 3.79
CA ASN A 98 24.71 16.63 4.66
C ASN A 98 24.94 15.21 4.07
N PRO A 99 25.58 14.29 4.81
CA PRO A 99 25.91 12.96 4.30
C PRO A 99 24.66 12.11 4.00
N HIS A 100 23.55 12.33 4.71
CA HIS A 100 22.29 11.64 4.44
C HIS A 100 21.60 12.14 3.16
N LEU A 101 21.82 13.39 2.78
CA LEU A 101 21.33 13.93 1.50
C LEU A 101 22.15 13.43 0.31
N LEU A 102 23.42 13.06 0.49
CA LEU A 102 24.21 12.44 -0.58
C LEU A 102 23.55 11.15 -1.07
N LEU A 103 23.01 10.34 -0.15
CA LEU A 103 22.25 9.14 -0.50
C LEU A 103 20.97 9.49 -1.28
N ALA A 104 20.27 10.55 -0.86
CA ALA A 104 19.08 11.03 -1.58
C ALA A 104 19.42 11.53 -2.99
N SER A 105 20.54 12.24 -3.16
CA SER A 105 21.01 12.68 -4.48
C SER A 105 21.47 11.53 -5.37
N ALA A 106 22.16 10.54 -4.80
CA ALA A 106 22.55 9.35 -5.54
C ALA A 106 21.30 8.57 -5.99
N TYR A 107 20.31 8.44 -5.11
CA TYR A 107 19.03 7.81 -5.44
C TYR A 107 18.29 8.57 -6.55
N ALA A 108 18.18 9.90 -6.45
CA ALA A 108 17.53 10.72 -7.46
C ALA A 108 18.24 10.69 -8.83
N ALA A 109 19.57 10.61 -8.83
CA ALA A 109 20.36 10.46 -10.05
C ALA A 109 20.15 9.10 -10.72
N ASP A 110 20.02 8.04 -9.93
CA ASP A 110 19.78 6.67 -10.42
C ASP A 110 18.31 6.46 -10.84
N HIS A 111 17.37 7.13 -10.18
CA HIS A 111 15.93 7.03 -10.40
C HIS A 111 15.40 8.30 -11.07
N THR A 112 15.81 8.51 -12.33
CA THR A 112 15.21 9.57 -13.15
C THR A 112 13.70 9.33 -13.26
N LEU A 113 12.92 10.34 -12.87
CA LEU A 113 11.48 10.27 -13.04
C LEU A 113 11.22 10.15 -14.53
N LEU A 114 10.62 9.02 -14.93
CA LEU A 114 10.11 8.85 -16.27
C LEU A 114 9.19 10.06 -16.52
N PRO A 115 9.40 10.83 -17.60
CA PRO A 115 8.49 11.90 -17.97
C PRO A 115 7.08 11.34 -17.92
N GLU A 116 6.09 12.11 -17.46
CA GLU A 116 4.70 11.67 -17.43
C GLU A 116 4.32 11.20 -18.84
N ALA A 117 4.47 9.90 -19.06
CA ALA A 117 4.04 9.28 -20.29
C ALA A 117 2.55 9.52 -20.27
N GLY A 118 2.05 10.22 -21.31
CA GLY A 118 0.63 10.50 -21.42
C GLY A 118 -0.14 9.24 -21.03
N THR A 119 -1.18 9.37 -20.21
CA THR A 119 -1.86 8.19 -19.66
C THR A 119 -2.64 7.42 -20.74
N TRP A 120 -2.92 8.07 -21.86
CA TRP A 120 -3.72 7.56 -22.96
C TRP A 120 -3.14 6.32 -23.69
N PRO A 121 -1.84 6.21 -24.03
CA PRO A 121 -1.29 5.04 -24.69
C PRO A 121 -1.28 3.85 -23.74
N ALA A 122 -1.01 4.06 -22.45
CA ALA A 122 -1.08 3.01 -21.44
C ALA A 122 -2.52 2.48 -21.27
N ALA A 123 -3.51 3.38 -21.25
CA ALA A 123 -4.92 3.01 -21.22
C ALA A 123 -5.36 2.28 -22.50
N ALA A 124 -4.97 2.77 -23.68
CA ALA A 124 -5.27 2.13 -24.96
C ALA A 124 -4.59 0.75 -25.09
N LEU A 125 -3.36 0.60 -24.61
CA LEU A 125 -2.67 -0.69 -24.58
C LEU A 125 -3.32 -1.63 -23.57
N ALA A 126 -3.75 -1.14 -22.41
CA ALA A 126 -4.42 -1.95 -21.40
C ALA A 126 -5.79 -2.48 -21.86
N THR A 127 -6.52 -1.74 -22.70
CA THR A 127 -7.78 -2.24 -23.29
C THR A 127 -7.56 -3.26 -24.39
N LEU A 128 -6.46 -3.17 -25.14
CA LEU A 128 -6.14 -4.09 -26.24
C LEU A 128 -5.43 -5.36 -25.77
N MET A 129 -4.52 -5.26 -24.81
CA MET A 129 -3.70 -6.36 -24.33
C MET A 129 -3.55 -6.32 -22.81
N PRO A 130 -4.07 -7.34 -22.09
CA PRO A 130 -3.78 -7.52 -20.67
C PRO A 130 -2.28 -7.52 -20.39
N GLY A 131 -1.84 -6.62 -19.51
CA GLY A 131 -0.43 -6.49 -19.11
C GLY A 131 0.43 -5.56 -19.97
N ALA A 132 -0.03 -5.11 -21.15
CA ALA A 132 0.76 -4.21 -22.00
C ALA A 132 1.02 -2.84 -21.36
N GLY A 133 0.09 -2.34 -20.55
CA GLY A 133 0.31 -1.12 -19.76
C GLY A 133 1.45 -1.24 -18.74
N HIS A 134 1.62 -2.40 -18.11
CA HIS A 134 2.74 -2.64 -17.18
C HIS A 134 4.07 -2.80 -17.92
N ALA A 135 4.07 -3.44 -19.09
CA ALA A 135 5.25 -3.55 -19.94
C ALA A 135 5.74 -2.18 -20.41
N TRP A 136 4.81 -1.30 -20.79
CA TRP A 136 5.10 0.09 -21.18
C TRP A 136 5.78 0.89 -20.05
N GLN A 137 5.41 0.62 -18.80
CA GLN A 137 6.02 1.22 -17.60
C GLN A 137 7.37 0.58 -17.22
N GLY A 138 7.92 -0.33 -18.04
CA GLY A 138 9.15 -1.06 -17.74
C GLY A 138 8.99 -2.18 -16.69
N ARG A 139 7.77 -2.44 -16.22
CA ARG A 139 7.45 -3.46 -15.21
C ARG A 139 7.11 -4.81 -15.87
N TRP A 140 8.07 -5.39 -16.58
CA TRP A 140 7.89 -6.62 -17.38
C TRP A 140 7.42 -7.84 -16.56
N ARG A 141 7.89 -7.96 -15.31
CA ARG A 141 7.50 -9.07 -14.42
C ARG A 141 6.01 -9.02 -14.05
N ASP A 142 5.50 -7.83 -13.78
CA ASP A 142 4.09 -7.62 -13.44
C ASP A 142 3.21 -7.77 -14.68
N ALA A 143 3.70 -7.31 -15.84
CA ALA A 143 3.05 -7.52 -17.13
C ALA A 143 2.85 -9.02 -17.43
N GLY A 144 3.90 -9.82 -17.22
CA GLY A 144 3.83 -11.28 -17.40
C GLY A 144 2.81 -11.94 -16.49
N THR A 145 2.74 -11.51 -15.23
CA THR A 145 1.78 -12.04 -14.26
C THR A 145 0.34 -11.69 -14.64
N ALA A 146 0.09 -10.44 -15.05
CA ALA A 146 -1.22 -10.00 -15.51
C ALA A 146 -1.66 -10.76 -16.78
N ALA A 147 -0.75 -10.93 -17.75
CA ALA A 147 -1.02 -11.70 -18.94
C ALA A 147 -1.39 -13.15 -18.60
N LEU A 148 -0.62 -13.80 -17.72
CA LEU A 148 -0.84 -15.19 -17.31
C LEU A 148 -2.21 -15.40 -16.63
N MET A 149 -2.72 -14.41 -15.91
CA MET A 149 -4.05 -14.47 -15.30
C MET A 149 -5.20 -14.23 -16.29
N VAL A 150 -5.04 -13.30 -17.24
CA VAL A 150 -6.16 -12.90 -18.11
C VAL A 150 -6.26 -13.74 -19.38
N TRP A 151 -5.13 -14.18 -19.95
CA TRP A 151 -5.11 -14.93 -21.21
C TRP A 151 -5.94 -16.22 -21.18
N PRO A 152 -5.88 -17.05 -20.12
CA PRO A 152 -6.71 -18.26 -20.04
C PRO A 152 -8.21 -17.93 -20.13
N MET A 153 -8.65 -16.87 -19.45
CA MET A 153 -10.05 -16.45 -19.46
C MET A 153 -10.49 -15.96 -20.84
N LEU A 154 -9.64 -15.21 -21.55
CA LEU A 154 -9.90 -14.78 -22.93
C LEU A 154 -9.99 -15.96 -23.89
N ILE A 155 -9.07 -16.92 -23.81
CA ILE A 155 -9.08 -18.14 -24.64
C ILE A 155 -10.37 -18.92 -24.41
N LEU A 156 -10.77 -19.13 -23.15
CA LEU A 156 -12.01 -19.83 -22.81
C LEU A 156 -13.25 -19.09 -23.30
N THR A 157 -13.27 -17.76 -23.19
CA THR A 157 -14.37 -16.91 -23.67
C THR A 157 -14.53 -17.01 -25.18
N LEU A 158 -13.43 -16.90 -25.94
CA LEU A 158 -13.42 -17.07 -27.40
C LEU A 158 -13.85 -18.47 -27.83
N TRP A 159 -13.37 -19.49 -27.12
CA TRP A 159 -13.75 -20.88 -27.38
C TRP A 159 -15.25 -21.13 -27.17
N ALA A 160 -15.82 -20.59 -26.08
CA ALA A 160 -17.24 -20.68 -25.78
C ALA A 160 -18.10 -19.92 -26.81
N ALA A 161 -17.66 -18.72 -27.21
CA ALA A 161 -18.31 -17.94 -28.26
C ALA A 161 -18.37 -18.73 -29.59
N ARG A 162 -17.27 -19.39 -29.97
CA ARG A 162 -17.23 -20.26 -31.16
C ARG A 162 -18.23 -21.41 -31.09
N ARG A 163 -18.49 -21.94 -29.89
CA ARG A 163 -19.46 -23.02 -29.63
C ARG A 163 -20.89 -22.50 -29.39
N ARG A 164 -21.12 -21.18 -29.46
CA ARG A 164 -22.40 -20.52 -29.10
C ARG A 164 -22.89 -20.90 -27.70
N MET A 165 -21.97 -21.20 -26.79
CA MET A 165 -22.27 -21.43 -25.39
C MET A 165 -22.34 -20.07 -24.69
N GLY A 166 -23.40 -19.84 -23.89
CA GLY A 166 -23.55 -18.60 -23.14
C GLY A 166 -22.36 -18.37 -22.20
N PRO A 167 -21.99 -17.11 -21.90
CA PRO A 167 -20.83 -16.81 -21.05
C PRO A 167 -20.92 -17.47 -19.67
N VAL A 168 -22.14 -17.69 -19.18
CA VAL A 168 -22.44 -18.34 -17.91
C VAL A 168 -21.92 -19.78 -17.83
N THR A 169 -21.98 -20.57 -18.91
CA THR A 169 -21.53 -21.97 -18.90
C THR A 169 -20.02 -22.14 -18.70
N VAL A 170 -19.22 -21.13 -19.04
CA VAL A 170 -17.76 -21.19 -18.99
C VAL A 170 -17.24 -20.95 -17.58
N PHE A 171 -17.85 -20.01 -16.84
CA PHE A 171 -17.51 -19.76 -15.45
C PHE A 171 -17.76 -20.99 -14.57
N PHE A 172 -18.91 -21.65 -14.74
CA PHE A 172 -19.22 -22.88 -13.99
C PHE A 172 -18.26 -24.02 -14.31
N CYS A 173 -17.88 -24.21 -15.58
CA CYS A 173 -16.94 -25.28 -15.94
C CYS A 173 -15.54 -25.03 -15.39
N THR A 174 -15.10 -23.77 -15.34
CA THR A 174 -13.75 -23.40 -14.87
C THR A 174 -13.65 -23.53 -13.35
N ASP A 175 -14.68 -23.10 -12.60
CA ASP A 175 -14.73 -23.26 -11.14
C ASP A 175 -14.80 -24.73 -10.71
N TYR A 176 -15.59 -25.56 -11.40
CA TYR A 176 -15.65 -26.99 -11.11
C TYR A 176 -14.32 -27.71 -11.43
N ALA A 177 -13.65 -27.32 -12.52
CA ALA A 177 -12.37 -27.92 -12.90
C ALA A 177 -11.24 -27.51 -11.94
N LEU A 178 -11.18 -26.25 -11.50
CA LEU A 178 -10.19 -25.79 -10.51
C LEU A 178 -10.47 -26.38 -9.12
N GLY A 179 -11.74 -26.47 -8.71
CA GLY A 179 -12.14 -27.08 -7.44
C GLY A 179 -11.70 -28.54 -7.33
N LEU A 180 -11.79 -29.32 -8.42
CA LEU A 180 -11.35 -30.72 -8.46
C LEU A 180 -9.82 -30.88 -8.35
N VAL A 181 -9.04 -29.96 -8.92
CA VAL A 181 -7.57 -29.98 -8.80
C VAL A 181 -7.12 -29.53 -7.41
N GLY A 182 -7.76 -28.48 -6.86
CA GLY A 182 -7.49 -28.00 -5.51
C GLY A 182 -7.79 -29.05 -4.44
N HIS A 183 -8.89 -29.78 -4.57
CA HIS A 183 -9.27 -30.82 -3.61
C HIS A 183 -8.29 -32.01 -3.58
N ARG A 184 -7.73 -32.38 -4.74
CA ARG A 184 -6.71 -33.44 -4.84
C ARG A 184 -5.36 -33.04 -4.23
N ILE A 185 -4.94 -31.79 -4.43
CA ILE A 185 -3.69 -31.27 -3.84
C ILE A 185 -3.81 -31.18 -2.32
N PHE A 186 -4.97 -30.74 -1.81
CA PHE A 186 -5.21 -30.64 -0.37
C PHE A 186 -5.20 -32.02 0.31
N ILE A 187 -5.78 -33.04 -0.31
CA ILE A 187 -5.73 -34.43 0.21
C ILE A 187 -4.30 -34.97 0.21
N TYR A 188 -3.52 -34.69 -0.83
CA TYR A 188 -2.12 -35.13 -0.91
C TYR A 188 -1.23 -34.47 0.16
N LEU A 189 -1.46 -33.18 0.45
CA LEU A 189 -0.71 -32.45 1.47
C LEU A 189 -1.14 -32.83 2.90
N ALA A 190 -2.44 -33.04 3.13
CA ALA A 190 -2.96 -33.48 4.43
C ALA A 190 -2.50 -34.91 4.77
N GLY A 191 -2.43 -35.82 3.79
CA GLY A 191 -1.95 -37.19 4.00
C GLY A 191 -0.46 -37.29 4.35
N ARG A 192 0.35 -36.30 3.93
CA ARG A 192 1.80 -36.28 4.21
C ARG A 192 2.14 -35.66 5.57
N ALA A 193 1.27 -34.80 6.10
CA ALA A 193 1.46 -34.17 7.41
C ALA A 193 1.17 -35.11 8.60
N GLY A 194 0.47 -36.22 8.38
CA GLY A 194 0.17 -37.22 9.43
C GLY A 194 1.18 -38.37 9.54
N GLN A 195 2.33 -38.30 8.85
CA GLN A 195 3.40 -39.31 8.87
C GLN A 195 4.71 -38.78 9.47
N CYS A 196 4.69 -37.58 10.06
CA CYS A 196 5.76 -37.04 10.90
C CYS A 196 5.29 -37.04 12.36
#